data_AF-A0A938ND80-F1
#
_entry.id   AF-A0A938ND80-F1
#
_cell.length_a   1.000
_cell.length_b   1.000
_cell.length_c   1.000
_cell.angle_alpha   90.00
_cell.angle_beta   90.00
_cell.angle_gamma   90.00
#
_symmetry.space_group_name_H-M   'P 1'
#
loop_
_entity.id
_entity.type
_entity.pdbx_description
1 polymer ?
#
loop_
_entity_poly.entity_id
_entity_poly.type
_entity_poly.pdbx_seq_one_letter_code
_entity_poly.pdbx_strand_id
1 'polypeptide(L)'
;MHPQDDKRRRETEELTAAILAATSGSPCARAEALLPCLADGDLSEEEVALLTAHLAHCAPCRALAQSLAWLERTLPALATCEPDARFTADVLAALADADATAALPRLDERLAEWWRRSWRRPRFALEAAYAGTLLVVALTATPVSPLREAPREALALLRGEPSSLAAALPLDLTRVTDSLAGAGDAAVDSGARALRAAQQGLGERLADWRQRLQPQLRELWRDLGALVDSLRRRDLAAASSNLSEVLGDLKRIGRSGQPAPAPTTTMTQDAAPGGRT
;
A
#
# COMPACT_ATOMS: atom_id res chain seq x y z
N MET A 1 -41.07 -28.48 -19.06
CA MET A 1 -39.81 -27.99 -18.47
C MET A 1 -39.44 -26.72 -19.22
N HIS A 2 -39.54 -25.56 -18.59
CA HIS A 2 -39.43 -24.28 -19.29
C HIS A 2 -37.94 -23.94 -19.51
N PRO A 3 -37.51 -23.50 -20.71
CA PRO A 3 -36.11 -23.13 -20.96
C PRO A 3 -35.55 -22.06 -20.01
N GLN A 4 -36.42 -21.26 -19.39
CA GLN A 4 -36.03 -20.24 -18.42
C GLN A 4 -35.63 -20.82 -17.06
N ASP A 5 -36.18 -21.98 -16.67
CA ASP A 5 -35.85 -22.62 -15.39
C ASP A 5 -34.43 -23.19 -15.41
N ASP A 6 -33.99 -23.75 -16.55
CA ASP A 6 -32.64 -24.31 -16.71
C ASP A 6 -31.56 -23.21 -16.67
N LYS A 7 -31.85 -22.05 -17.28
CA LYS A 7 -30.94 -20.89 -17.24
C LYS A 7 -30.76 -20.37 -15.81
N ARG A 8 -31.86 -20.20 -15.07
CA ARG A 8 -31.83 -19.68 -13.69
C ARG A 8 -31.10 -20.63 -12.74
N ARG A 9 -31.23 -21.95 -12.97
CA ARG A 9 -30.51 -22.97 -12.22
C ARG A 9 -29.00 -22.90 -12.46
N ARG A 10 -28.55 -22.79 -13.72
CA ARG A 10 -27.12 -22.64 -14.06
C ARG A 10 -26.51 -21.38 -13.45
N GLU A 11 -27.21 -20.24 -13.53
CA GLU A 11 -26.75 -18.98 -12.93
C GLU A 11 -26.62 -19.10 -11.39
N THR A 12 -27.53 -19.83 -10.74
CA THR A 12 -27.47 -20.07 -9.29
C THR A 12 -26.31 -20.99 -8.92
N GLU A 13 -26.05 -22.03 -9.72
CA GLU A 13 -24.93 -22.96 -9.52
C GLU A 13 -23.58 -22.24 -9.72
N GLU A 14 -23.45 -21.40 -10.74
CA GLU A 14 -22.25 -20.57 -10.98
C GLU A 14 -22.02 -19.55 -9.86
N LEU A 15 -23.08 -18.87 -9.40
CA LEU A 15 -22.97 -17.92 -8.29
C LEU A 15 -22.57 -18.64 -6.99
N THR A 16 -23.14 -19.80 -6.71
CA THR A 16 -22.80 -20.60 -5.53
C THR A 16 -21.34 -21.06 -5.60
N ALA A 17 -20.89 -21.53 -6.77
CA ALA A 17 -19.49 -21.89 -6.99
C ALA A 17 -18.54 -20.69 -6.80
N ALA A 18 -18.92 -19.50 -7.29
CA ALA A 18 -18.14 -18.28 -7.13
C ALA A 18 -18.07 -17.82 -5.67
N ILE A 19 -19.18 -17.85 -4.93
CA ILE A 19 -19.22 -17.50 -3.50
C ILE A 19 -18.39 -18.49 -2.70
N LEU A 20 -18.53 -19.79 -2.96
CA LEU A 20 -17.74 -20.82 -2.29
C LEU A 20 -16.26 -20.65 -2.59
N ALA A 21 -15.87 -20.40 -3.84
CA ALA A 21 -14.48 -20.14 -4.20
C ALA A 21 -13.91 -18.88 -3.51
N ALA A 22 -14.73 -17.84 -3.34
CA ALA A 22 -14.32 -16.60 -2.68
C ALA A 22 -14.24 -16.74 -1.15
N THR A 23 -15.07 -17.59 -0.54
CA THR A 23 -15.22 -17.66 0.93
C THR A 23 -14.51 -18.85 1.57
N SER A 24 -14.37 -19.98 0.87
CA SER A 24 -13.70 -21.17 1.40
C SER A 24 -12.17 -21.15 1.21
N GLY A 25 -11.65 -20.10 0.57
CA GLY A 25 -10.23 -19.97 0.23
C GLY A 25 -9.80 -20.97 -0.83
N SER A 26 -8.52 -20.97 -1.18
CA SER A 26 -7.98 -21.99 -2.08
C SER A 26 -8.00 -23.34 -1.37
N PRO A 27 -8.65 -24.38 -1.93
CA PRO A 27 -8.66 -25.72 -1.33
C PRO A 27 -7.23 -26.26 -1.14
N CYS A 28 -6.29 -25.88 -2.00
CA CYS A 28 -4.88 -26.23 -1.85
C CYS A 28 -4.27 -25.56 -0.61
N ALA A 29 -4.57 -24.29 -0.34
CA ALA A 29 -4.04 -23.61 0.85
C ALA A 29 -4.56 -24.25 2.15
N ARG A 30 -5.83 -24.69 2.15
CA ARG A 30 -6.38 -25.46 3.28
C ARG A 30 -5.71 -26.82 3.40
N ALA A 31 -5.54 -27.55 2.29
CA ALA A 31 -4.85 -28.84 2.30
C ALA A 31 -3.41 -28.72 2.80
N GLU A 32 -2.66 -27.72 2.33
CA GLU A 32 -1.30 -27.41 2.79
C GLU A 32 -1.23 -27.15 4.30
N ALA A 33 -2.23 -26.47 4.87
CA ALA A 33 -2.31 -26.23 6.31
C ALA A 33 -2.63 -27.49 7.13
N LEU A 34 -3.37 -28.46 6.56
CA LEU A 34 -3.76 -29.70 7.25
C LEU A 34 -2.72 -30.82 7.12
N LEU A 35 -1.85 -30.77 6.11
CA LEU A 35 -0.86 -31.83 5.85
C LEU A 35 0.11 -32.11 7.01
N PRO A 36 0.61 -31.13 7.77
CA PRO A 36 1.40 -31.40 8.98
C PRO A 36 0.60 -32.18 10.03
N CYS A 37 -0.64 -31.76 10.29
CA CYS A 37 -1.52 -32.46 11.24
C CYS A 37 -1.85 -33.89 10.80
N LEU A 38 -1.89 -34.17 9.49
CA LEU A 38 -2.04 -35.53 8.98
C LEU A 38 -0.83 -36.40 9.36
N ALA A 39 0.39 -35.87 9.28
CA ALA A 39 1.61 -36.58 9.67
C ALA A 39 1.67 -36.80 11.19
N ASP A 40 1.18 -35.83 11.97
CA ASP A 40 1.12 -35.93 13.43
C ASP A 40 -0.02 -36.84 13.94
N GLY A 41 -0.98 -37.21 13.06
CA GLY A 41 -2.15 -38.00 13.44
C GLY A 41 -3.26 -37.20 14.15
N ASP A 42 -3.22 -35.87 14.05
CA ASP A 42 -4.09 -34.94 14.79
C ASP A 42 -5.34 -34.50 14.01
N LEU A 43 -5.64 -35.15 12.88
CA LEU A 43 -6.83 -34.84 12.06
C LEU A 43 -8.04 -35.67 12.46
N SER A 44 -9.22 -35.04 12.43
CA SER A 44 -10.50 -35.76 12.52
C SER A 44 -10.73 -36.66 11.30
N GLU A 45 -11.56 -37.69 11.45
CA GLU A 45 -11.90 -38.62 10.34
C GLU A 45 -12.47 -37.88 9.13
N GLU A 46 -13.27 -36.83 9.36
CA GLU A 46 -13.84 -35.99 8.32
C GLU A 46 -12.76 -35.21 7.55
N GLU A 47 -11.78 -34.65 8.25
CA GLU A 47 -10.66 -33.92 7.65
C GLU A 47 -9.75 -34.86 6.86
N VAL A 48 -9.49 -36.06 7.38
CA VAL A 48 -8.74 -37.09 6.66
C VAL A 48 -9.46 -37.47 5.36
N ALA A 49 -10.78 -37.66 5.39
CA ALA A 49 -11.56 -37.99 4.21
C ALA A 49 -11.50 -36.87 3.15
N LEU A 50 -11.68 -35.61 3.56
CA LEU A 50 -11.60 -34.44 2.68
C LEU A 50 -10.21 -34.26 2.08
N LEU A 51 -9.17 -34.37 2.90
CA LEU A 51 -7.78 -34.23 2.46
C LEU A 51 -7.40 -35.37 1.51
N THR A 52 -7.80 -36.61 1.81
CA THR A 52 -7.58 -37.78 0.93
C THR A 52 -8.25 -37.59 -0.43
N ALA A 53 -9.50 -37.11 -0.47
CA ALA A 53 -10.19 -36.80 -1.71
C ALA A 53 -9.46 -35.71 -2.52
N HIS A 54 -8.94 -34.67 -1.86
CA HIS A 54 -8.16 -33.63 -2.52
C HIS A 54 -6.83 -34.16 -3.08
N LEU A 55 -6.08 -34.93 -2.28
CA LEU A 55 -4.81 -35.53 -2.68
C LEU A 55 -4.97 -36.49 -3.86
N ALA A 56 -6.15 -37.11 -4.03
CA ALA A 56 -6.44 -37.94 -5.19
C ALA A 56 -6.36 -37.16 -6.52
N HIS A 57 -6.65 -35.86 -6.52
CA HIS A 57 -6.77 -35.04 -7.74
C HIS A 57 -5.74 -33.89 -7.85
N CYS A 58 -5.07 -33.52 -6.77
CA CYS A 58 -4.11 -32.41 -6.76
C CYS A 58 -2.65 -32.90 -6.71
N ALA A 59 -1.95 -32.89 -7.85
CA ALA A 59 -0.56 -33.34 -7.93
C ALA A 59 0.42 -32.54 -7.03
N PRO A 60 0.35 -31.19 -6.94
CA PRO A 60 1.20 -30.42 -6.04
C PRO A 60 1.05 -30.81 -4.56
N CYS A 61 -0.18 -30.89 -4.06
CA CYS A 61 -0.43 -31.27 -2.65
C CYS A 61 0.02 -32.71 -2.38
N ARG A 62 -0.11 -33.61 -3.36
CA ARG A 62 0.41 -34.99 -3.26
C ARG A 62 1.93 -35.03 -3.13
N ALA A 63 2.65 -34.23 -3.91
CA ALA A 63 4.10 -34.13 -3.83
C ALA A 63 4.56 -33.58 -2.47
N LEU A 64 3.83 -32.59 -1.92
CA LEU A 64 4.09 -32.07 -0.58
C LEU A 64 3.85 -33.15 0.50
N ALA A 65 2.73 -33.87 0.43
CA ALA A 65 2.41 -34.95 1.35
C ALA A 65 3.50 -36.05 1.36
N GLN A 66 4.00 -36.43 0.17
CA GLN A 66 5.10 -37.38 0.04
C GLN A 66 6.40 -36.87 0.65
N SER A 67 6.68 -35.56 0.49
CA SER A 67 7.87 -34.93 1.07
C SER A 67 7.81 -34.92 2.60
N LEU A 68 6.63 -34.60 3.18
CA LEU A 68 6.42 -34.65 4.63
C LEU A 68 6.54 -36.08 5.17
N ALA A 69 5.93 -37.07 4.52
CA ALA A 69 6.04 -38.49 4.91
C ALA A 69 7.48 -39.04 4.76
N TRP A 70 8.27 -38.48 3.85
CA TRP A 70 9.70 -38.79 3.76
C TRP A 70 10.49 -38.15 4.91
N LEU A 71 10.22 -36.88 5.23
CA LEU A 71 10.85 -36.17 6.35
C LEU A 71 10.54 -36.82 7.70
N GLU A 72 9.28 -37.19 7.95
CA GLU A 72 8.84 -37.83 9.18
C GLU A 72 9.62 -39.12 9.48
N ARG A 73 9.94 -39.91 8.45
CA ARG A 73 10.76 -41.12 8.60
C ARG A 73 12.25 -40.83 8.71
N THR A 74 12.74 -39.78 8.06
CA THR A 74 14.18 -39.50 7.92
C THR A 74 14.73 -38.68 9.09
N LEU A 75 13.96 -37.70 9.58
CA LEU A 75 14.39 -36.79 10.64
C LEU A 75 14.73 -37.50 11.96
N PRO A 76 13.94 -38.48 12.46
CA PRO A 76 14.31 -39.21 13.67
C PRO A 76 15.63 -39.97 13.53
N ALA A 77 15.89 -40.57 12.36
CA ALA A 77 17.15 -41.24 12.08
C ALA A 77 18.33 -40.26 12.11
N LEU A 78 18.17 -39.11 11.45
CA LEU A 78 19.18 -38.04 11.44
C LEU A 78 19.43 -37.44 12.84
N ALA A 79 18.40 -37.35 13.68
CA ALA A 79 18.53 -36.83 15.04
C ALA A 79 19.45 -37.70 15.93
N THR A 80 19.61 -38.98 15.58
CA THR A 80 20.52 -39.89 16.30
C THR A 80 21.92 -39.95 15.70
N CYS A 81 22.13 -39.39 14.51
CA CYS A 81 23.44 -39.32 13.91
C CYS A 81 24.25 -38.19 14.56
N GLU A 82 25.33 -38.54 15.24
CA GLU A 82 26.28 -37.54 15.73
C GLU A 82 27.12 -37.03 14.54
N PRO A 83 27.04 -35.73 14.20
CA PRO A 83 27.83 -35.18 13.10
C PRO A 83 29.31 -35.23 13.44
N ASP A 84 30.16 -35.45 12.43
CA ASP A 84 31.60 -35.40 12.64
C ASP A 84 32.07 -33.98 12.99
N ALA A 85 33.30 -33.86 13.50
CA ALA A 85 33.87 -32.58 13.93
C ALA A 85 34.05 -31.56 12.79
N ARG A 86 33.96 -31.97 11.52
CA ARG A 86 34.10 -31.11 10.34
C ARG A 86 32.77 -30.63 9.80
N PHE A 87 31.68 -31.35 10.04
CA PHE A 87 30.34 -31.04 9.54
C PHE A 87 29.97 -29.56 9.70
N THR A 88 30.16 -28.97 10.88
CA THR A 88 29.85 -27.55 11.10
C THR A 88 30.70 -26.63 10.22
N ALA A 89 32.00 -26.93 10.06
CA ALA A 89 32.89 -26.15 9.21
C ALA A 89 32.51 -26.29 7.73
N ASP A 90 32.16 -27.50 7.29
CA ASP A 90 31.77 -27.80 5.92
C ASP A 90 30.43 -27.16 5.55
N VAL A 91 29.45 -27.16 6.46
CA VAL A 91 28.16 -26.47 6.28
C VAL A 91 28.37 -24.97 6.20
N LEU A 92 29.20 -24.39 7.06
CA LEU A 92 29.51 -22.95 7.02
C LEU A 92 30.25 -22.57 5.73
N ALA A 93 31.18 -23.39 5.27
CA ALA A 93 31.86 -23.19 3.99
C ALA A 93 30.90 -23.28 2.81
N ALA A 94 30.02 -24.28 2.80
CA ALA A 94 29.01 -24.45 1.75
C ALA A 94 27.99 -23.30 1.72
N LEU A 95 27.57 -22.79 2.89
CA LEU A 95 26.71 -21.61 2.97
C LEU A 95 27.43 -20.35 2.49
N ALA A 96 28.70 -20.18 2.84
CA ALA A 96 29.51 -19.05 2.36
C ALA A 96 29.72 -19.11 0.84
N ASP A 97 29.95 -20.29 0.26
CA ASP A 97 30.09 -20.48 -1.18
C ASP A 97 28.76 -20.29 -1.93
N ALA A 98 27.65 -20.76 -1.37
CA ALA A 98 26.32 -20.50 -1.90
C ALA A 98 25.99 -19.00 -1.88
N ASP A 99 26.36 -18.29 -0.82
CA ASP A 99 26.21 -16.83 -0.72
C ASP A 99 27.17 -16.07 -1.66
N ALA A 100 28.34 -16.63 -1.95
CA ALA A 100 29.31 -16.03 -2.88
C ALA A 100 28.91 -16.21 -4.34
N THR A 101 28.26 -17.33 -4.67
CA THR A 101 27.79 -17.66 -6.03
C THR A 101 26.38 -17.15 -6.32
N ALA A 102 25.54 -16.99 -5.30
CA ALA A 102 24.32 -16.21 -5.40
C ALA A 102 24.71 -14.74 -5.59
N ALA A 103 24.66 -14.27 -6.84
CA ALA A 103 24.72 -12.84 -7.14
C ALA A 103 23.77 -12.14 -6.17
N LEU A 104 24.33 -11.38 -5.21
CA LEU A 104 23.56 -10.80 -4.12
C LEU A 104 22.32 -10.15 -4.73
N PRO A 105 21.09 -10.60 -4.36
CA PRO A 105 19.88 -10.00 -4.90
C PRO A 105 19.98 -8.51 -4.65
N ARG A 106 19.70 -7.75 -5.70
CA ARG A 106 19.85 -6.31 -5.65
C ARG A 106 19.03 -5.77 -4.47
N LEU A 107 19.50 -4.68 -3.85
CA LEU A 107 18.88 -4.15 -2.63
C LEU A 107 17.38 -3.85 -2.81
N ASP A 108 16.98 -3.48 -4.03
CA ASP A 108 15.59 -3.30 -4.43
C ASP A 108 14.76 -4.60 -4.33
N GLU A 109 15.28 -5.74 -4.77
CA GLU A 109 14.63 -7.05 -4.64
C GLU A 109 14.50 -7.47 -3.17
N ARG A 110 15.54 -7.24 -2.37
CA ARG A 110 15.50 -7.52 -0.91
C ARG A 110 14.49 -6.62 -0.20
N LEU A 111 14.47 -5.33 -0.55
CA LEU A 111 13.53 -4.37 0.03
C LEU A 111 12.10 -4.69 -0.41
N ALA A 112 11.89 -5.05 -1.67
CA ALA A 112 10.59 -5.45 -2.21
C ALA A 112 10.06 -6.73 -1.54
N GLU A 113 10.92 -7.73 -1.35
CA GLU A 113 10.52 -8.97 -0.66
C GLU A 113 10.24 -8.74 0.82
N TRP A 114 11.09 -7.94 1.48
CA TRP A 114 10.84 -7.51 2.86
C TRP A 114 9.53 -6.73 2.98
N TRP A 115 9.23 -5.86 2.03
CA TRP A 115 7.99 -5.08 1.99
C TRP A 115 6.78 -6.00 1.78
N ARG A 116 6.83 -6.92 0.81
CA ARG A 116 5.79 -7.93 0.58
C ARG A 116 5.52 -8.78 1.81
N ARG A 117 6.58 -9.24 2.49
CA ARG A 117 6.48 -10.04 3.71
C ARG A 117 5.92 -9.23 4.87
N SER A 118 6.32 -7.96 4.99
CA SER A 118 5.81 -7.05 6.01
C SER A 118 4.31 -6.78 5.83
N TRP A 119 3.84 -6.58 4.59
CA TRP A 119 2.42 -6.36 4.29
C TRP A 119 1.52 -7.53 4.66
N ARG A 120 2.04 -8.76 4.68
CA ARG A 120 1.28 -9.95 5.09
C ARG A 120 1.15 -10.10 6.60
N ARG A 121 1.86 -9.29 7.41
CA ARG A 121 1.73 -9.35 8.87
C ARG A 121 0.48 -8.58 9.31
N PRO A 122 -0.43 -9.18 10.09
CA PRO A 122 -1.66 -8.51 10.54
C PRO A 122 -1.39 -7.26 11.39
N ARG A 123 -0.22 -7.15 12.02
CA ARG A 123 0.19 -5.99 12.82
C ARG A 123 0.79 -4.84 12.01
N PHE A 124 1.07 -5.05 10.72
CA PHE A 124 1.73 -4.05 9.88
C PHE A 124 0.91 -2.77 9.75
N ALA A 125 -0.42 -2.87 9.64
CA ALA A 125 -1.28 -1.70 9.55
C ALA A 125 -1.14 -0.77 10.78
N LEU A 126 -1.03 -1.34 11.98
CA LEU A 126 -0.86 -0.60 13.22
C LEU A 126 0.53 0.04 13.29
N GLU A 127 1.58 -0.73 12.97
CA GLU A 127 2.96 -0.23 12.95
C GLU A 127 3.14 0.87 11.90
N ALA A 128 2.56 0.72 10.72
CA ALA A 128 2.60 1.71 9.65
C ALA A 128 1.79 2.97 10.01
N ALA A 129 0.61 2.82 10.64
CA ALA A 129 -0.15 3.95 11.15
C ALA A 129 0.60 4.70 12.26
N TYR A 130 1.27 3.97 13.16
CA TYR A 130 2.09 4.55 14.22
C TYR A 130 3.31 5.28 13.64
N ALA A 131 4.06 4.64 12.75
CA ALA A 131 5.20 5.24 12.06
C ALA A 131 4.77 6.46 11.22
N GLY A 132 3.64 6.36 10.52
CA GLY A 132 3.04 7.48 9.79
C GLY A 132 2.64 8.62 10.72
N THR A 133 2.08 8.33 11.89
CA THR A 133 1.73 9.35 12.90
C THR A 133 3.00 10.01 13.43
N LEU A 134 4.03 9.25 13.78
CA LEU A 134 5.33 9.79 14.19
C LEU A 134 5.96 10.66 13.11
N LEU A 135 5.85 10.26 11.83
CA LEU A 135 6.32 11.04 10.70
C LEU A 135 5.55 12.36 10.57
N VAL A 136 4.21 12.34 10.67
CA VAL A 136 3.38 13.54 10.63
C VAL A 136 3.69 14.46 11.81
N VAL A 137 3.84 13.92 13.02
CA VAL A 137 4.24 14.69 14.21
C VAL A 137 5.64 15.27 14.01
N ALA A 138 6.61 14.49 13.52
CA ALA A 138 7.93 15.00 13.19
C ALA A 138 7.87 16.12 12.16
N LEU A 139 7.05 15.97 11.12
CA LEU A 139 6.83 16.96 10.07
C LEU A 139 5.94 18.14 10.47
N THR A 140 5.32 18.18 11.65
CA THR A 140 4.43 19.32 12.01
C THR A 140 4.81 19.96 13.33
N ALA A 141 5.31 19.17 14.28
CA ALA A 141 5.63 19.60 15.63
C ALA A 141 7.12 19.95 15.82
N THR A 142 8.03 19.50 14.95
CA THR A 142 9.45 19.86 15.11
C THR A 142 9.70 21.32 14.68
N PRO A 143 10.52 22.07 15.44
CA PRO A 143 10.74 23.49 15.19
C PRO A 143 11.43 23.77 13.85
N VAL A 144 12.08 22.77 13.25
CA VAL A 144 12.79 22.85 11.96
C VAL A 144 11.91 22.37 10.79
N SER A 145 10.66 21.99 11.05
CA SER A 145 9.83 21.40 10.00
C SER A 145 9.41 22.41 8.91
N PRO A 146 9.53 22.05 7.62
CA PRO A 146 9.07 22.88 6.50
C PRO A 146 7.54 23.04 6.43
N LEU A 147 6.74 22.22 7.11
CA LEU A 147 5.27 22.26 7.06
C LEU A 147 4.63 22.96 8.26
N ARG A 148 5.42 23.60 9.13
CA ARG A 148 4.90 24.25 10.35
C ARG A 148 3.91 25.39 10.05
N GLU A 149 4.01 26.02 8.88
CA GLU A 149 3.15 27.14 8.47
C GLU A 149 1.84 26.69 7.83
N ALA A 150 1.79 25.48 7.24
CA ALA A 150 0.60 24.98 6.55
C ALA A 150 -0.67 24.90 7.42
N PRO A 151 -0.61 24.47 8.70
CA PRO A 151 -1.79 24.50 9.58
C PRO A 151 -2.28 25.91 9.87
N ARG A 152 -1.37 26.90 9.91
CA ARG A 152 -1.72 28.31 10.18
C ARG A 152 -2.38 28.95 8.96
N GLU A 153 -1.89 28.67 7.77
CA GLU A 153 -2.53 29.10 6.52
C GLU A 153 -3.89 28.42 6.32
N ALA A 154 -3.99 27.11 6.59
CA ALA A 154 -5.26 26.40 6.55
C ALA A 154 -6.28 26.97 7.56
N LEU A 155 -5.84 27.27 8.79
CA LEU A 155 -6.67 27.94 9.78
C LEU A 155 -6.99 29.39 9.41
N ALA A 156 -6.09 30.11 8.74
CA ALA A 156 -6.35 31.46 8.25
C ALA A 156 -7.39 31.45 7.12
N LEU A 157 -7.36 30.46 6.23
CA LEU A 157 -8.39 30.22 5.22
C LEU A 157 -9.74 29.86 5.84
N LEU A 158 -9.76 29.11 6.95
CA LEU A 158 -10.99 28.76 7.66
C LEU A 158 -11.53 29.88 8.55
N ARG A 159 -10.67 30.80 9.01
CA ARG A 159 -11.05 31.99 9.79
C ARG A 159 -11.33 33.21 8.91
N GLY A 160 -10.92 33.20 7.65
CA GLY A 160 -11.34 34.16 6.64
C GLY A 160 -12.87 34.12 6.52
N GLU A 161 -13.48 35.30 6.35
CA GLU A 161 -14.94 35.42 6.41
C GLU A 161 -15.65 34.35 5.54
N PRO A 162 -16.68 33.67 6.07
CA PRO A 162 -17.44 32.65 5.35
C PRO A 162 -18.08 33.16 4.04
N SER A 163 -18.20 34.48 3.87
CA SER A 163 -18.61 35.16 2.65
C SER A 163 -17.68 34.86 1.45
N SER A 164 -16.38 34.69 1.68
CA SER A 164 -15.40 34.38 0.64
C SER A 164 -15.43 32.91 0.20
N LEU A 165 -15.75 31.98 1.12
CA LEU A 165 -15.97 30.56 0.82
C LEU A 165 -17.28 30.34 0.05
N ALA A 166 -18.32 31.12 0.35
CA ALA A 166 -19.57 31.12 -0.42
C ALA A 166 -19.40 31.67 -1.86
N ALA A 167 -18.42 32.54 -2.10
CA ALA A 167 -18.08 33.00 -3.44
C ALA A 167 -17.20 32.00 -4.22
N ALA A 168 -16.36 31.22 -3.53
CA ALA A 168 -15.47 30.23 -4.13
C ALA A 168 -16.15 28.87 -4.40
N LEU A 169 -17.22 28.54 -3.67
CA LEU A 169 -18.03 27.35 -3.88
C LEU A 169 -19.42 27.76 -4.37
N PRO A 170 -19.78 27.48 -5.65
CA PRO A 170 -21.10 27.81 -6.18
C PRO A 170 -22.15 26.81 -5.67
N LEU A 171 -22.31 26.72 -4.35
CA LEU A 171 -23.34 25.96 -3.68
C LEU A 171 -24.40 26.93 -3.19
N ASP A 172 -25.41 27.13 -4.03
CA ASP A 172 -26.59 27.92 -3.71
C ASP A 172 -27.47 27.17 -2.70
N LEU A 173 -27.14 27.35 -1.43
CA LEU A 173 -27.82 26.72 -0.29
C LEU A 173 -29.29 27.18 -0.15
N THR A 174 -29.68 28.29 -0.78
CA THR A 174 -31.06 28.80 -0.70
C THR A 174 -32.04 27.98 -1.53
N ARG A 175 -31.56 27.25 -2.55
CA ARG A 175 -32.38 26.28 -3.32
C ARG A 175 -32.58 24.94 -2.63
N VAL A 176 -31.79 24.65 -1.59
CA VAL A 176 -31.81 23.33 -0.92
C VAL A 176 -32.96 23.24 0.08
N THR A 177 -33.41 24.35 0.65
CA THR A 177 -34.49 24.36 1.66
C THR A 177 -35.89 24.20 1.07
N ASP A 178 -36.12 24.61 -0.18
CA ASP A 178 -37.46 24.57 -0.80
C ASP A 178 -37.80 23.24 -1.51
N SER A 179 -36.85 22.29 -1.59
CA SER A 179 -36.97 21.12 -2.47
C SER A 179 -36.91 19.75 -1.75
N LEU A 180 -37.21 19.70 -0.45
CA LEU A 180 -36.99 18.52 0.39
C LEU A 180 -37.93 17.32 0.16
N ALA A 181 -38.93 17.40 -0.72
CA ALA A 181 -39.81 16.26 -1.05
C ALA A 181 -39.52 15.59 -2.43
N GLY A 182 -38.70 16.21 -3.28
CA GLY A 182 -38.37 15.70 -4.63
C GLY A 182 -36.89 15.86 -5.05
N ALA A 183 -36.09 16.64 -4.31
CA ALA A 183 -34.67 16.85 -4.63
C ALA A 183 -33.71 15.84 -3.99
N GLY A 184 -34.17 14.77 -3.34
CA GLY A 184 -33.29 13.73 -2.82
C GLY A 184 -32.37 13.16 -3.91
N ASP A 185 -32.96 12.74 -5.03
CA ASP A 185 -32.19 12.14 -6.13
C ASP A 185 -31.38 13.19 -6.92
N ALA A 186 -31.91 14.39 -7.11
CA ALA A 186 -31.19 15.47 -7.81
C ALA A 186 -30.02 16.05 -6.97
N ALA A 187 -30.16 16.09 -5.63
CA ALA A 187 -29.10 16.50 -4.71
C ALA A 187 -28.00 15.42 -4.62
N VAL A 188 -28.38 14.14 -4.61
CA VAL A 188 -27.42 13.03 -4.68
C VAL A 188 -26.66 13.03 -6.00
N ASP A 189 -27.35 13.27 -7.12
CA ASP A 189 -26.71 13.33 -8.45
C ASP A 189 -25.79 14.54 -8.61
N SER A 190 -26.19 15.71 -8.11
CA SER A 190 -25.34 16.90 -8.13
C SER A 190 -24.13 16.77 -7.19
N GLY A 191 -24.32 16.22 -6.00
CA GLY A 191 -23.24 15.88 -5.07
C GLY A 191 -22.26 14.86 -5.67
N ALA A 192 -22.78 13.80 -6.32
CA ALA A 192 -21.95 12.79 -6.97
C ALA A 192 -21.16 13.36 -8.16
N ARG A 193 -21.73 14.31 -8.92
CA ARG A 193 -21.02 15.03 -9.99
C ARG A 193 -19.94 15.96 -9.44
N ALA A 194 -20.23 16.72 -8.39
CA ALA A 194 -19.25 17.58 -7.73
C ALA A 194 -18.09 16.78 -7.12
N LEU A 195 -18.39 15.64 -6.49
CA LEU A 195 -17.39 14.75 -5.92
C LEU A 195 -16.52 14.11 -7.02
N ARG A 196 -17.13 13.68 -8.13
CA ARG A 196 -16.38 13.14 -9.29
C ARG A 196 -15.49 14.20 -9.94
N ALA A 197 -15.98 15.43 -10.10
CA ALA A 197 -15.18 16.54 -10.61
C ALA A 197 -14.02 16.89 -9.66
N ALA A 198 -14.26 16.88 -8.34
CA ALA A 198 -13.22 17.07 -7.34
C ALA A 198 -12.18 15.93 -7.34
N GLN A 199 -12.62 14.68 -7.49
CA GLN A 199 -11.75 13.51 -7.63
C GLN A 199 -10.90 13.57 -8.92
N GLN A 200 -11.50 13.97 -10.04
CA GLN A 200 -10.77 14.13 -11.31
C GLN A 200 -9.75 15.27 -11.22
N GLY A 201 -10.12 16.42 -10.67
CA GLY A 201 -9.20 17.54 -10.45
C GLY A 201 -8.08 17.21 -9.47
N LEU A 202 -8.35 16.42 -8.42
CA LEU A 202 -7.33 15.86 -7.54
C LEU A 202 -6.42 14.88 -8.28
N GLY A 203 -6.97 14.03 -9.15
CA GLY A 203 -6.21 13.09 -9.96
C GLY A 203 -5.23 13.78 -10.92
N GLU A 204 -5.69 14.82 -11.62
CA GLU A 204 -4.85 15.62 -12.52
C GLU A 204 -3.77 16.38 -11.75
N ARG A 205 -4.11 16.99 -10.61
CA ARG A 205 -3.14 17.66 -9.73
C ARG A 205 -2.11 16.70 -9.16
N LEU A 206 -2.53 15.49 -8.76
CA LEU A 206 -1.62 14.45 -8.29
C LEU A 206 -0.73 13.91 -9.41
N ALA A 207 -1.25 13.78 -10.63
CA ALA A 207 -0.47 13.37 -11.78
C ALA A 207 0.60 14.40 -12.15
N ASP A 208 0.23 15.68 -12.22
CA ASP A 208 1.17 16.79 -12.46
C ASP A 208 2.19 16.91 -11.33
N TRP A 209 1.75 16.86 -10.07
CA TRP A 209 2.61 16.84 -8.90
C TRP A 209 3.61 15.68 -8.95
N ARG A 210 3.13 14.46 -9.26
CA ARG A 210 3.97 13.27 -9.44
C ARG A 210 4.99 13.47 -10.55
N GLN A 211 4.59 14.03 -11.70
CA GLN A 211 5.48 14.22 -12.84
C GLN A 211 6.59 15.24 -12.53
N ARG A 212 6.26 16.31 -11.79
CA ARG A 212 7.23 17.31 -11.33
C ARG A 212 8.17 16.79 -10.26
N LEU A 213 7.68 15.93 -9.36
CA LEU A 213 8.46 15.40 -8.25
C LEU A 213 9.25 14.15 -8.58
N GLN A 214 8.85 13.37 -9.59
CA GLN A 214 9.55 12.16 -9.98
C GLN A 214 11.06 12.36 -10.26
N PRO A 215 11.54 13.44 -10.92
CA PRO A 215 12.98 13.67 -11.05
C PRO A 215 13.65 13.96 -9.70
N GLN A 216 13.03 14.82 -8.88
CA GLN A 216 13.57 15.20 -7.55
C GLN A 216 13.61 14.00 -6.58
N LEU A 217 12.57 13.16 -6.60
CA LEU A 217 12.54 11.91 -5.83
C LEU A 217 13.64 10.95 -6.30
N ARG A 218 13.92 10.87 -7.61
CA ARG A 218 15.01 10.03 -8.13
C ARG A 218 16.38 10.51 -7.67
N GLU A 219 16.61 11.82 -7.60
CA GLU A 219 17.82 12.40 -7.02
C GLU A 219 17.93 12.07 -5.54
N LEU A 220 16.89 12.36 -4.77
CA LEU A 220 16.84 12.04 -3.34
C LEU A 220 17.09 10.55 -3.06
N TRP A 221 16.52 9.64 -3.85
CA TRP A 221 16.76 8.20 -3.71
C TRP A 221 18.21 7.81 -4.04
N ARG A 222 18.85 8.48 -5.00
CA ARG A 222 20.25 8.26 -5.34
C ARG A 222 21.15 8.67 -4.17
N ASP A 223 20.90 9.84 -3.60
CA ASP A 223 21.70 10.40 -2.51
C ASP A 223 21.49 9.62 -1.20
N LEU A 224 20.25 9.17 -0.95
CA LEU A 224 19.95 8.24 0.14
C LEU A 224 20.70 6.91 -0.04
N GLY A 225 20.79 6.39 -1.27
CA GLY A 225 21.59 5.22 -1.60
C GLY A 225 23.07 5.42 -1.30
N ALA A 226 23.64 6.56 -1.69
CA ALA A 226 25.03 6.92 -1.40
C ALA A 226 25.30 7.07 0.10
N LEU A 227 24.36 7.65 0.86
CA LEU A 227 24.40 7.74 2.32
C LEU A 227 24.46 6.35 2.96
N VAL A 228 23.56 5.44 2.57
CA VAL A 228 23.50 4.07 3.10
C VAL A 228 24.79 3.31 2.78
N ASP A 229 25.30 3.45 1.55
CA ASP A 229 26.55 2.81 1.14
C ASP A 229 27.76 3.33 1.93
N SER A 230 27.78 4.63 2.25
CA SER A 230 28.81 5.25 3.10
C SER A 230 28.74 4.76 4.55
N LEU A 231 27.54 4.68 5.13
CA LEU A 231 27.32 4.10 6.46
C LEU A 231 27.75 2.63 6.53
N ARG A 232 27.47 1.85 5.47
CA ARG A 232 27.90 0.45 5.37
C ARG A 232 29.43 0.32 5.34
N ARG A 233 30.12 1.21 4.62
CA ARG A 233 31.59 1.32 4.62
C ARG A 233 32.17 1.91 5.91
N ARG A 234 31.32 2.35 6.85
CA ARG A 234 31.70 3.08 8.09
C ARG A 234 32.44 4.38 7.80
N ASP A 235 32.22 4.99 6.63
CA ASP A 235 32.76 6.29 6.27
C ASP A 235 31.80 7.39 6.76
N LEU A 236 32.02 7.82 8.00
CA LEU A 236 31.17 8.82 8.66
C LEU A 236 31.30 10.21 8.00
N ALA A 237 32.45 10.54 7.42
CA ALA A 237 32.67 11.80 6.74
C ALA A 237 31.81 11.86 5.47
N ALA A 238 31.88 10.82 4.62
CA ALA A 238 31.03 10.70 3.44
C ALA A 238 29.54 10.64 3.80
N ALA A 239 29.17 9.92 4.88
CA ALA A 239 27.80 9.87 5.36
C ALA A 239 27.27 11.26 5.78
N SER A 240 28.08 12.08 6.46
CA SER A 240 27.67 13.43 6.85
C SER A 240 27.43 14.35 5.65
N SER A 241 28.25 14.23 4.60
CA SER A 241 28.10 14.98 3.34
C SER A 241 26.82 14.59 2.62
N ASN A 242 26.61 13.28 2.39
CA ASN A 242 25.41 12.79 1.70
C ASN A 242 24.13 13.13 2.48
N LEU A 243 24.18 13.13 3.82
CA LEU A 243 23.05 13.56 4.65
C LEU A 243 22.71 15.04 4.42
N SER A 244 23.72 15.90 4.28
CA SER A 244 23.51 17.33 4.00
C SER A 244 22.89 17.57 2.63
N GLU A 245 23.27 16.77 1.62
CA GLU A 245 22.68 16.80 0.27
C GLU A 245 21.22 16.36 0.30
N VAL A 246 20.91 15.24 0.97
CA VAL A 246 19.53 14.76 1.18
C VAL A 246 18.66 15.83 1.86
N LEU A 247 19.18 16.52 2.87
CA LEU A 247 18.47 17.62 3.53
C LEU A 247 18.26 18.83 2.61
N GLY A 248 19.25 19.14 1.76
CA GLY A 248 19.15 20.18 0.74
C GLY A 248 18.05 19.90 -0.28
N ASP A 249 17.96 18.65 -0.75
CA ASP A 249 16.97 18.22 -1.72
C ASP A 249 15.56 18.13 -1.13
N LEU A 250 15.42 17.66 0.12
CA LEU A 250 14.16 17.75 0.86
C LEU A 250 13.65 19.19 0.97
N LYS A 251 14.55 20.15 1.23
CA LYS A 251 14.20 21.57 1.29
C LYS A 251 13.80 22.12 -0.08
N ARG A 252 14.44 21.66 -1.16
CA ARG A 252 14.10 22.06 -2.54
C ARG A 252 12.72 21.53 -2.94
N ILE A 253 12.43 20.26 -2.65
CA ILE A 253 11.13 19.60 -2.84
C ILE A 253 10.03 20.37 -2.09
N GLY A 254 10.28 20.74 -0.83
CA GLY A 254 9.34 21.52 -0.02
C GLY A 254 8.99 22.88 -0.64
N ARG A 255 9.95 23.55 -1.27
CA ARG A 255 9.71 24.82 -1.97
C ARG A 255 8.98 24.65 -3.29
N SER A 256 9.30 23.62 -4.08
CA SER A 256 8.61 23.35 -5.34
C SER A 256 7.18 22.83 -5.17
N GLY A 257 6.86 22.30 -3.99
CA GLY A 257 5.52 21.84 -3.63
C GLY A 257 4.54 22.96 -3.27
N GLN A 258 4.99 24.20 -3.07
CA GLN A 258 4.07 25.31 -2.84
C GLN A 258 3.26 25.59 -4.12
N PRO A 259 1.91 25.59 -4.03
CA PRO A 259 1.08 25.91 -5.18
C PRO A 259 1.43 27.32 -5.65
N ALA A 260 1.57 27.49 -6.98
CA ALA A 260 1.73 28.81 -7.56
C ALA A 260 0.58 29.70 -7.03
N PRO A 261 0.87 30.96 -6.61
CA PRO A 261 -0.18 31.86 -6.15
C PRO A 261 -1.26 31.92 -7.23
N ALA A 262 -2.52 31.77 -6.82
CA ALA A 262 -3.64 31.80 -7.74
C ALA A 262 -3.53 33.06 -8.62
N PRO A 263 -3.70 32.96 -9.95
CA PRO A 263 -3.63 34.12 -10.81
C PRO A 263 -4.62 35.13 -10.25
N THR A 264 -4.09 36.29 -9.83
CA THR A 264 -4.92 37.34 -9.26
C THR A 264 -5.77 37.81 -10.42
N THR A 265 -6.99 37.28 -10.54
CA THR A 265 -7.94 37.69 -11.56
C THR A 265 -8.16 39.16 -11.30
N THR A 266 -7.46 39.99 -12.07
CA THR A 266 -7.54 41.43 -11.93
C THR A 266 -8.94 41.73 -12.39
N MET A 267 -9.85 41.88 -11.43
CA MET A 267 -11.22 42.30 -11.68
C MET A 267 -11.07 43.63 -12.40
N THR A 268 -11.14 43.57 -13.72
CA THR A 268 -11.11 44.74 -14.57
C THR A 268 -12.47 45.34 -14.31
N GLN A 269 -12.48 46.28 -13.37
CA GLN A 269 -13.67 47.00 -12.94
C GLN A 269 -14.04 47.88 -14.13
N ASP A 270 -14.87 47.33 -15.02
CA ASP A 270 -15.46 48.06 -16.14
C ASP A 270 -16.16 49.29 -15.56
N ALA A 271 -15.58 50.44 -15.83
CA ALA A 271 -16.11 51.73 -15.46
C ALA A 271 -17.47 51.90 -16.14
N ALA A 272 -18.52 51.98 -15.34
CA ALA A 272 -19.86 52.30 -15.80
C ALA A 272 -19.83 53.62 -16.60
N PRO A 273 -20.39 53.68 -17.82
CA PRO A 273 -20.51 54.93 -18.54
C PRO A 273 -21.51 55.82 -17.81
N GLY A 274 -20.99 56.90 -17.22
CA GLY A 274 -21.80 57.97 -16.66
C GLY A 274 -22.69 58.58 -17.74
N GLY A 275 -23.99 58.33 -17.65
CA GLY A 275 -25.00 59.02 -18.43
C GLY A 275 -24.98 60.52 -18.12
N ARG A 276 -24.73 61.32 -19.16
CA ARG A 276 -25.09 62.76 -19.18
C ARG A 276 -26.41 62.90 -19.93
N THR A 277 -27.14 63.91 -19.47
CA THR A 277 -28.36 64.57 -20.01
C THR A 277 -29.67 63.86 -19.84
#